data_AF-A0A429FE76-F1
#
_entry.id   AF-A0A429FE76-F1
#
_cell.length_a   1.000
_cell.length_b   1.000
_cell.length_c   1.000
_cell.angle_alpha   90.00
_cell.angle_beta   90.00
_cell.angle_gamma   90.00
#
_symmetry.space_group_name_H-M   'P 1'
#
loop_
_entity.id
_entity.type
_entity.pdbx_description
1 polymer ?
#
loop_
_entity_poly.entity_id
_entity_poly.type
_entity_poly.pdbx_seq_one_letter_code
_entity_poly.pdbx_strand_id
1 'polypeptide(L)'
;MAGRTGAAQRPGNARRADDGMKLHRRAVRLDGRTCTVIGLRPGTAVRFGTNRFHGTWHVLSDRHGARVLGRMLWGLSYQARPGTVLVVDRPFLVPTPFDADPPDPVVLVPGWCTPFGRRAARDLARRLPLRAAPDGTVRWRTHGLDAALREEPDWERDSWRWAESGRVERTHGLIVLAPATPREARLWGLGAARLDPSGRFGMDYTFLGEWDHSVPGEIQVFRDFHRDVGRARRARAEILARPDAPSDAADLRPLIWRRHGAIGRGRSRLVRNCRPLGRRDAEALEAAGVPTLDSLAAHGPVEAYLLLRGRAARRVDEDLLWTLEAAVTGAAPRDVAPARRAELLSELATRTKRPPRAPGR
;
A
#
# COMPACT_ATOMS: atom_id res chain seq x y z
N MET A 1 -32.04 19.16 13.67
CA MET A 1 -30.99 20.14 13.25
C MET A 1 -30.05 19.48 12.25
N ALA A 2 -30.21 19.78 10.96
CA ALA A 2 -29.33 19.28 9.91
C ALA A 2 -27.99 20.03 9.94
N GLY A 3 -26.91 19.32 10.26
CA GLY A 3 -25.57 19.90 10.29
C GLY A 3 -25.16 20.35 8.89
N ARG A 4 -24.75 21.62 8.77
CA ARG A 4 -24.12 22.16 7.55
C ARG A 4 -22.92 21.28 7.19
N THR A 5 -23.07 20.48 6.15
CA THR A 5 -21.96 19.82 5.47
C THR A 5 -20.94 20.89 5.08
N GLY A 6 -19.74 20.80 5.65
CA GLY A 6 -18.67 21.76 5.36
C GLY A 6 -18.48 21.89 3.85
N ALA A 7 -18.42 23.12 3.35
CA ALA A 7 -18.30 23.39 1.93
C ALA A 7 -17.12 22.60 1.33
N ALA A 8 -17.43 21.72 0.38
CA ALA A 8 -16.42 20.98 -0.36
C ALA A 8 -15.46 21.97 -1.03
N GLN A 9 -14.15 21.71 -0.96
CA GLN A 9 -13.18 22.54 -1.67
C GLN A 9 -13.47 22.50 -3.18
N ARG A 10 -13.33 23.65 -3.84
CA ARG A 10 -13.36 23.71 -5.31
C ARG A 10 -12.34 22.69 -5.86
N PRO A 11 -12.66 21.89 -6.90
CA PRO A 11 -11.83 20.77 -7.37
C PRO A 11 -10.37 21.14 -7.63
N GLY A 12 -10.11 22.32 -8.21
CA GLY A 12 -8.75 22.80 -8.46
C GLY A 12 -7.92 23.00 -7.18
N ASN A 13 -8.54 23.36 -6.06
CA ASN A 13 -7.84 23.51 -4.78
C ASN A 13 -7.69 22.19 -4.02
N ALA A 14 -8.56 21.20 -4.29
CA ALA A 14 -8.52 19.89 -3.64
C ALA A 14 -7.24 19.11 -3.98
N ARG A 15 -6.72 19.27 -5.21
CA ARG A 15 -5.52 18.58 -5.71
C ARG A 15 -4.24 19.43 -5.67
N ARG A 16 -4.29 20.63 -5.10
CA ARG A 16 -3.11 21.51 -5.05
C ARG A 16 -2.12 21.03 -3.99
N ALA A 17 -0.87 20.84 -4.41
CA ALA A 17 0.28 20.54 -3.55
C ALA A 17 1.41 21.58 -3.77
N ASP A 18 1.02 22.84 -3.90
CA ASP A 18 1.91 23.97 -4.20
C ASP A 18 2.17 24.84 -2.95
N ASP A 19 3.04 25.84 -3.09
CA ASP A 19 3.24 26.85 -2.04
C ASP A 19 1.92 27.53 -1.60
N GLY A 20 1.78 27.71 -0.30
CA GLY A 20 0.61 28.37 0.28
C GLY A 20 -0.60 27.45 0.38
N MET A 21 -0.39 26.13 0.52
CA MET A 21 -1.44 25.18 0.86
C MET A 21 -2.23 25.66 2.09
N LYS A 22 -3.56 25.64 2.00
CA LYS A 22 -4.42 26.04 3.12
C LYS A 22 -4.63 24.86 4.05
N LEU A 23 -4.28 25.02 5.33
CA LEU A 23 -4.45 24.03 6.39
C LEU A 23 -5.39 24.56 7.48
N HIS A 24 -6.08 23.68 8.19
CA HIS A 24 -6.94 24.05 9.30
C HIS A 24 -6.16 24.09 10.62
N ARG A 25 -6.34 25.15 11.39
CA ARG A 25 -5.73 25.34 12.71
C ARG A 25 -6.74 25.02 13.81
N ARG A 26 -6.29 24.37 14.87
CA ARG A 26 -7.04 24.18 16.12
C ARG A 26 -6.14 24.37 17.33
N ALA A 27 -6.64 25.00 18.38
CA ALA A 27 -6.05 25.02 19.70
C ALA A 27 -6.55 23.79 20.48
N VAL A 28 -5.62 22.97 20.94
CA VAL A 28 -5.94 21.68 21.57
C VAL A 28 -5.08 21.51 22.82
N ARG A 29 -5.71 21.18 23.95
CA ARG A 29 -4.97 20.89 25.20
C ARG A 29 -4.41 19.46 25.16
N LEU A 30 -3.09 19.34 25.10
CA LEU A 30 -2.33 18.08 25.07
C LEU A 30 -1.33 18.09 26.22
N ASP A 31 -1.32 17.05 27.06
CA ASP A 31 -0.40 16.95 28.21
C ASP A 31 -0.43 18.22 29.09
N GLY A 32 -1.65 18.70 29.38
CA GLY A 32 -1.89 19.91 30.17
C GLY A 32 -1.54 21.24 29.48
N ARG A 33 -1.01 21.24 28.27
CA ARG A 33 -0.54 22.44 27.54
C ARG A 33 -1.41 22.74 26.32
N THR A 34 -1.60 24.02 26.01
CA THR A 34 -2.29 24.41 24.77
C THR A 34 -1.33 24.25 23.59
N CYS A 35 -1.68 23.39 22.65
CA CYS A 35 -0.94 23.13 21.42
C CYS A 35 -1.71 23.62 20.20
N THR A 36 -0.98 24.06 19.17
CA THR A 36 -1.54 24.36 17.85
C THR A 36 -1.49 23.11 16.98
N VAL A 37 -2.66 22.51 16.74
CA VAL A 37 -2.82 21.36 15.86
C VAL A 37 -3.21 21.84 14.47
N ILE A 38 -2.39 21.52 13.48
CA ILE A 38 -2.59 21.89 12.08
C ILE A 38 -2.96 20.64 11.29
N GLY A 39 -4.12 20.63 10.64
CA GLY A 39 -4.59 19.49 9.87
C GLY A 39 -4.92 19.83 8.43
N LEU A 40 -4.96 18.82 7.58
CA LEU A 40 -5.49 18.93 6.22
C LEU A 40 -6.95 19.40 6.25
N ARG A 41 -7.35 20.13 5.21
CA ARG A 41 -8.72 20.63 5.09
C ARG A 41 -9.63 19.53 4.53
N PRO A 42 -10.89 19.44 4.99
CA PRO A 42 -11.89 18.65 4.30
C PRO A 42 -11.91 18.98 2.81
N GLY A 43 -11.95 17.95 1.98
CA GLY A 43 -11.89 18.08 0.52
C GLY A 43 -10.49 18.04 -0.08
N THR A 44 -9.40 18.06 0.70
CA THR A 44 -8.07 17.76 0.14
C THR A 44 -8.05 16.32 -0.39
N ALA A 45 -7.69 16.16 -1.65
CA ALA A 45 -7.78 14.93 -2.42
C ALA A 45 -6.51 14.07 -2.28
N VAL A 46 -6.13 13.77 -1.04
CA VAL A 46 -4.98 12.91 -0.71
C VAL A 46 -5.41 11.72 0.11
N ARG A 47 -4.70 10.60 -0.02
CA ARG A 47 -4.91 9.40 0.80
C ARG A 47 -3.57 8.84 1.25
N PHE A 48 -3.51 8.43 2.51
CA PHE A 48 -2.33 7.82 3.11
C PHE A 48 -2.69 6.49 3.75
N GLY A 49 -1.80 5.51 3.67
CA GLY A 49 -1.81 4.31 4.49
C GLY A 49 -0.64 4.35 5.47
N THR A 50 -0.68 3.53 6.51
CA THR A 50 0.44 3.29 7.40
C THR A 50 0.54 1.81 7.71
N ASN A 51 1.76 1.27 7.81
CA ASN A 51 1.99 -0.10 8.26
C ASN A 51 3.35 -0.22 8.95
N ARG A 52 3.62 -1.42 9.50
CA ARG A 52 4.96 -1.81 9.95
C ARG A 52 5.42 -3.00 9.13
N PHE A 53 6.57 -2.90 8.49
CA PHE A 53 7.15 -4.00 7.72
C PHE A 53 8.68 -3.94 7.78
N HIS A 54 9.34 -5.10 7.90
CA HIS A 54 10.79 -5.22 8.19
C HIS A 54 11.29 -4.36 9.36
N GLY A 55 10.48 -4.23 10.42
CA GLY A 55 10.83 -3.45 11.60
C GLY A 55 10.56 -1.94 11.47
N THR A 56 10.42 -1.43 10.25
CA THR A 56 10.24 -0.01 9.90
C THR A 56 8.77 0.39 9.83
N TRP A 57 8.45 1.60 10.28
CA TRP A 57 7.13 2.21 10.11
C TRP A 57 7.04 2.95 8.77
N HIS A 58 6.01 2.65 7.99
CA HIS A 58 5.82 3.31 6.70
C HIS A 58 4.67 4.30 6.71
N VAL A 59 4.85 5.38 5.96
CA VAL A 59 3.75 6.20 5.44
C VAL A 59 3.65 5.94 3.94
N LEU A 60 2.51 5.40 3.51
CA LEU A 60 2.27 4.93 2.15
C LEU A 60 1.33 5.89 1.42
N SER A 61 1.61 6.22 0.16
CA SER A 61 0.71 7.05 -0.65
C SER A 61 0.90 6.86 -2.16
N ASP A 62 0.27 7.72 -2.95
CA ASP A 62 0.66 7.97 -4.33
C ASP A 62 1.65 9.15 -4.40
N ARG A 63 2.12 9.48 -5.61
CA ARG A 63 3.01 10.64 -5.85
C ARG A 63 2.42 11.95 -5.32
N HIS A 64 1.11 12.15 -5.42
CA HIS A 64 0.47 13.40 -5.00
C HIS A 64 0.46 13.54 -3.47
N GLY A 65 0.11 12.48 -2.74
CA GLY A 65 0.14 12.50 -1.28
C GLY A 65 1.54 12.66 -0.72
N ALA A 66 2.56 12.05 -1.32
CA ALA A 66 3.96 12.27 -0.93
C ALA A 66 4.40 13.73 -1.12
N ARG A 67 4.00 14.39 -2.22
CA ARG A 67 4.22 15.84 -2.38
C ARG A 67 3.55 16.67 -1.31
N VAL A 68 2.32 16.34 -0.91
CA VAL A 68 1.62 17.03 0.19
C VAL A 68 2.36 16.83 1.52
N LEU A 69 2.79 15.60 1.81
CA LEU A 69 3.58 15.29 3.01
C LEU A 69 4.93 16.04 3.00
N GLY A 70 5.61 16.08 1.86
CA GLY A 70 6.85 16.82 1.66
C GLY A 70 6.67 18.32 1.91
N ARG A 71 5.58 18.92 1.42
CA ARG A 71 5.23 20.32 1.71
C ARG A 71 4.93 20.56 3.19
N MET A 72 4.27 19.62 3.86
CA MET A 72 4.00 19.69 5.29
C MET A 72 5.31 19.72 6.10
N LEU A 73 6.21 18.77 5.84
CA LEU A 73 7.54 18.67 6.48
C LEU A 73 8.43 19.88 6.17
N TRP A 74 8.51 20.28 4.90
CA TRP A 74 9.31 21.43 4.49
C TRP A 74 8.81 22.72 5.15
N GLY A 75 7.51 23.00 5.08
CA GLY A 75 6.95 24.19 5.72
C GLY A 75 7.05 24.16 7.25
N LEU A 76 7.10 22.98 7.87
CA LEU A 76 7.31 22.82 9.31
C LEU A 76 8.67 23.38 9.72
N SER A 77 9.70 23.19 8.90
CA SER A 77 11.03 23.73 9.18
C SER A 77 11.11 25.26 9.27
N TYR A 78 10.17 25.98 8.66
CA TYR A 78 10.14 27.45 8.66
C TYR A 78 9.09 28.03 9.60
N GLN A 79 7.98 27.32 9.79
CA GLN A 79 6.80 27.86 10.47
C GLN A 79 6.53 27.22 11.84
N ALA A 80 7.33 26.23 12.25
CA ALA A 80 7.21 25.65 13.58
C ALA A 80 7.35 26.71 14.67
N ARG A 81 6.43 26.66 15.63
CA ARG A 81 6.52 27.32 16.94
C ARG A 81 6.42 26.26 18.03
N PRO A 82 6.93 26.51 19.24
CA PRO A 82 6.70 25.60 20.36
C PRO A 82 5.23 25.25 20.54
N GLY A 83 4.93 23.96 20.66
CA GLY A 83 3.56 23.45 20.77
C GLY A 83 2.84 23.27 19.43
N THR A 84 3.52 23.34 18.29
CA THR A 84 2.92 23.10 16.97
C THR A 84 3.04 21.63 16.58
N VAL A 85 1.93 21.01 16.15
CA VAL A 85 1.94 19.65 15.57
C VAL A 85 1.09 19.62 14.30
N LEU A 86 1.52 18.88 13.28
CA LEU A 86 0.71 18.62 12.09
C LEU A 86 0.10 17.22 12.17
N VAL A 87 -1.13 17.06 11.67
CA VAL A 87 -1.85 15.79 11.73
C VAL A 87 -2.49 15.44 10.39
N VAL A 88 -2.24 14.22 9.94
CA VAL A 88 -3.01 13.52 8.90
C VAL A 88 -3.93 12.53 9.60
N ASP A 89 -5.21 12.91 9.70
CA ASP A 89 -6.22 12.20 10.47
C ASP A 89 -7.11 11.32 9.57
N ARG A 90 -7.95 10.47 10.19
CA ARG A 90 -8.79 9.43 9.58
C ARG A 90 -9.47 9.79 8.25
N PRO A 91 -10.02 11.00 8.01
CA PRO A 91 -10.62 11.34 6.71
C PRO A 91 -9.66 11.26 5.51
N PHE A 92 -8.35 11.30 5.75
CA PHE A 92 -7.30 11.21 4.74
C PHE A 92 -6.57 9.87 4.77
N LEU A 93 -7.02 8.93 5.60
CA LEU A 93 -6.40 7.63 5.74
C LEU A 93 -7.20 6.55 5.00
N VAL A 94 -6.49 5.59 4.44
CA VAL A 94 -7.03 4.38 3.83
C VAL A 94 -6.31 3.16 4.40
N PRO A 95 -6.96 1.98 4.40
CA PRO A 95 -6.28 0.74 4.73
C PRO A 95 -5.02 0.55 3.90
N THR A 96 -4.10 -0.28 4.40
CA THR A 96 -2.86 -0.56 3.68
C THR A 96 -3.18 -1.11 2.27
N PRO A 97 -2.35 -0.80 1.25
CA PRO A 97 -2.53 -1.31 -0.10
C PRO A 97 -2.18 -2.81 -0.23
N PHE A 98 -1.89 -3.52 0.86
CA PHE A 98 -1.41 -4.90 0.83
C PHE A 98 -2.41 -5.87 1.45
N ASP A 99 -2.77 -5.63 2.72
CA ASP A 99 -3.62 -6.49 3.54
C ASP A 99 -4.93 -5.80 4.02
N ALA A 100 -5.10 -4.53 3.65
CA ALA A 100 -6.19 -3.69 4.09
C ALA A 100 -6.35 -3.62 5.62
N ASP A 101 -5.24 -3.71 6.36
CA ASP A 101 -5.25 -3.37 7.77
C ASP A 101 -5.60 -1.89 7.99
N PRO A 102 -6.29 -1.56 9.10
CA PRO A 102 -6.62 -0.18 9.44
C PRO A 102 -5.35 0.67 9.60
N PRO A 103 -5.33 1.90 9.05
CA PRO A 103 -4.21 2.81 9.19
C PRO A 103 -4.23 3.52 10.55
N ASP A 104 -3.06 3.79 11.10
CA ASP A 104 -2.86 4.74 12.20
C ASP A 104 -2.68 6.18 11.65
N PRO A 105 -3.24 7.21 12.32
CA PRO A 105 -2.98 8.61 11.98
C PRO A 105 -1.50 8.99 12.03
N VAL A 106 -1.09 9.89 11.13
CA VAL A 106 0.28 10.40 11.06
C VAL A 106 0.36 11.75 11.74
N VAL A 107 1.37 11.94 12.60
CA VAL A 107 1.63 13.18 13.32
C VAL A 107 3.05 13.64 13.02
N LEU A 108 3.19 14.88 12.55
CA LEU A 108 4.49 15.52 12.36
C LEU A 108 4.78 16.45 13.53
N VAL A 109 5.90 16.23 14.20
CA VAL A 109 6.29 16.97 15.40
C VAL A 109 7.64 17.65 15.15
N PRO A 110 7.76 18.97 15.29
CA PRO A 110 9.07 19.63 15.25
C PRO A 110 9.84 19.32 16.55
N GLY A 111 10.59 18.21 16.54
CA GLY A 111 11.25 17.65 17.73
C GLY A 111 12.21 18.61 18.42
N TRP A 112 12.76 19.58 17.69
CA TRP A 112 13.62 20.64 18.23
C TRP A 112 12.91 21.64 19.15
N CYS A 113 11.59 21.81 19.05
CA CYS A 113 10.89 22.86 19.80
C CYS A 113 9.53 22.45 20.37
N THR A 114 9.02 21.25 20.08
CA THR A 114 7.74 20.77 20.60
C THR A 114 7.88 19.44 21.32
N PRO A 115 7.91 19.45 22.66
CA PRO A 115 7.93 18.22 23.44
C PRO A 115 6.62 17.43 23.24
N PHE A 116 6.71 16.24 22.66
CA PHE A 116 5.57 15.38 22.36
C PHE A 116 5.79 13.98 22.94
N GLY A 117 5.44 13.80 24.21
CA GLY A 117 5.57 12.52 24.91
C GLY A 117 4.29 11.67 24.85
N ARG A 118 4.35 10.49 25.50
CA ARG A 118 3.23 9.53 25.56
C ARG A 118 1.91 10.15 26.01
N ARG A 119 1.93 11.04 27.01
CA ARG A 119 0.71 11.74 27.49
C ARG A 119 0.08 12.61 26.41
N ALA A 120 0.89 13.40 25.70
CA ALA A 120 0.42 14.25 24.60
C ALA A 120 -0.13 13.42 23.43
N ALA A 121 0.55 12.33 23.07
CA ALA A 121 0.09 11.39 22.06
C ALA A 121 -1.24 10.74 22.43
N ARG A 122 -1.40 10.26 23.67
CA ARG A 122 -2.67 9.72 24.18
C ARG A 122 -3.80 10.75 24.14
N ASP A 123 -3.52 11.99 24.56
CA ASP A 123 -4.50 13.07 24.54
C ASP A 123 -4.93 13.42 23.11
N LEU A 124 -3.99 13.43 22.17
CA LEU A 124 -4.28 13.66 20.76
C LEU A 124 -5.12 12.51 20.19
N ALA A 125 -4.69 11.25 20.41
CA ALA A 125 -5.38 10.06 19.92
C ALA A 125 -6.86 10.01 20.36
N ARG A 126 -7.15 10.37 21.63
CA ARG A 126 -8.53 10.45 22.15
C ARG A 126 -9.39 11.51 21.48
N ARG A 127 -8.78 12.54 20.89
CA ARG A 127 -9.48 13.62 20.18
C ARG A 127 -9.68 13.32 18.70
N LEU A 128 -9.08 12.27 18.16
CA LEU A 128 -9.21 11.92 16.75
C LEU A 128 -10.49 11.08 16.47
N PRO A 129 -11.24 11.37 15.39
CA PRO A 129 -10.90 12.38 14.40
C PRO A 129 -11.27 13.80 14.87
N LEU A 130 -10.55 14.82 14.38
CA LEU A 130 -10.77 16.24 14.69
C LEU A 130 -12.09 16.74 14.09
N ARG A 131 -13.21 16.45 14.78
CA ARG A 131 -14.58 16.79 14.34
C ARG A 131 -14.97 18.24 14.60
N ALA A 132 -14.35 18.90 15.57
CA ALA A 132 -14.63 20.30 15.87
C ALA A 132 -14.30 21.21 14.67
N ALA A 133 -15.08 22.29 14.54
CA ALA A 133 -14.79 23.35 13.58
C ALA A 133 -13.36 23.88 13.82
N PRO A 134 -12.62 24.24 12.76
CA PRO A 134 -11.29 24.81 12.94
C PRO A 134 -11.38 26.23 13.50
N ASP A 135 -10.40 26.62 14.32
CA ASP A 135 -10.26 28.00 14.85
C ASP A 135 -9.68 28.96 13.82
N GLY A 136 -9.39 28.48 12.62
CA GLY A 136 -8.86 29.28 11.54
C GLY A 136 -8.19 28.46 10.44
N THR A 137 -7.67 29.18 9.45
CA THR A 137 -6.88 28.62 8.35
C THR A 137 -5.48 29.19 8.40
N VAL A 138 -4.47 28.33 8.26
CA VAL A 138 -3.08 28.72 8.03
C VAL A 138 -2.79 28.61 6.54
N ARG A 139 -2.10 29.60 5.98
CA ARG A 139 -1.49 29.47 4.66
C ARG A 139 -0.08 28.91 4.85
N TRP A 140 0.08 27.62 4.58
CA TRP A 140 1.32 26.88 4.78
C TRP A 140 2.31 27.20 3.68
N ARG A 141 3.35 27.97 4.04
CA ARG A 141 4.41 28.37 3.10
C ARG A 141 5.50 27.32 3.02
N THR A 142 6.01 27.10 1.81
CA THR A 142 7.09 26.16 1.52
C THR A 142 8.17 26.85 0.69
N HIS A 143 8.66 27.97 1.21
CA HIS A 143 9.66 28.81 0.55
C HIS A 143 10.88 27.98 0.15
N GLY A 144 11.31 28.10 -1.11
CA GLY A 144 12.50 27.43 -1.62
C GLY A 144 12.33 25.96 -2.03
N LEU A 145 11.24 25.28 -1.68
CA LEU A 145 11.07 23.85 -2.03
C LEU A 145 11.05 23.64 -3.55
N ASP A 146 10.35 24.49 -4.30
CA ASP A 146 10.27 24.38 -5.76
C ASP A 146 11.60 24.69 -6.47
N ALA A 147 12.48 25.45 -5.83
CA ALA A 147 13.85 25.63 -6.32
C ALA A 147 14.67 24.38 -6.03
N ALA A 148 14.65 23.88 -4.78
CA ALA A 148 15.36 22.68 -4.37
C ALA A 148 14.96 21.41 -5.15
N LEU A 149 13.70 21.31 -5.59
CA LEU A 149 13.23 20.20 -6.43
C LEU A 149 13.79 20.23 -7.86
N ARG A 150 14.23 21.39 -8.36
CA ARG A 150 14.83 21.54 -9.69
C ARG A 150 16.34 21.33 -9.69
N GLU A 151 16.98 21.48 -8.54
CA GLU A 151 18.40 21.22 -8.38
C GLU A 151 18.65 19.71 -8.34
N GLU A 152 19.65 19.24 -9.09
CA GLU A 152 20.12 17.87 -8.93
C GLU A 152 20.71 17.71 -7.51
N PRO A 153 20.26 16.71 -6.75
CA PRO A 153 20.84 16.43 -5.45
C PRO A 153 22.32 16.08 -5.56
N ASP A 154 23.16 16.80 -4.81
CA ASP A 154 24.49 16.33 -4.47
C ASP A 154 24.38 15.37 -3.28
N TRP A 155 23.91 14.13 -3.55
CA TRP A 155 23.68 13.13 -2.51
C TRP A 155 24.97 12.78 -1.75
N GLU A 156 26.14 12.84 -2.39
CA GLU A 156 27.42 12.62 -1.70
C GLU A 156 27.69 13.67 -0.62
N ARG A 157 27.26 14.92 -0.84
CA ARG A 157 27.37 16.00 0.14
C ARG A 157 26.26 15.98 1.18
N ASP A 158 25.06 15.54 0.81
CA ASP A 158 23.85 15.67 1.63
C ASP A 158 23.52 14.45 2.50
N SER A 159 23.81 13.21 2.08
CA SER A 159 23.32 12.00 2.79
C SER A 159 24.32 11.34 3.75
N TRP A 160 25.63 11.43 3.49
CA TRP A 160 26.63 10.69 4.29
C TRP A 160 27.28 11.49 5.42
N ARG A 161 27.11 12.82 5.41
CA ARG A 161 27.86 13.72 6.31
C ARG A 161 27.15 14.04 7.62
N TRP A 162 25.90 13.60 7.81
CA TRP A 162 25.08 14.12 8.92
C TRP A 162 24.25 13.00 9.56
N ALA A 163 24.49 12.77 10.85
CA ALA A 163 23.66 11.88 11.64
C ALA A 163 22.25 12.46 11.79
N GLU A 164 21.27 11.84 11.12
CA GLU A 164 19.86 12.04 11.42
C GLU A 164 19.59 11.50 12.83
N SER A 165 18.96 12.30 13.70
CA SER A 165 18.62 11.92 15.08
C SER A 165 17.12 12.07 15.36
N GLY A 166 16.36 12.39 14.31
CA GLY A 166 14.92 12.37 14.32
C GLY A 166 14.39 10.96 14.55
N ARG A 167 13.17 10.90 15.08
CA ARG A 167 12.55 9.64 15.46
C ARG A 167 11.31 9.38 14.62
N VAL A 168 11.12 8.10 14.31
CA VAL A 168 9.87 7.60 13.75
C VAL A 168 9.41 6.43 14.60
N GLU A 169 8.24 6.59 15.22
CA GLU A 169 7.72 5.61 16.16
C GLU A 169 6.20 5.54 16.15
N ARG A 170 5.66 4.42 16.66
CA ARG A 170 4.23 4.31 16.93
C ARG A 170 3.95 4.52 18.41
N THR A 171 3.18 5.56 18.73
CA THR A 171 2.82 5.90 20.11
C THR A 171 1.31 6.10 20.22
N HIS A 172 0.65 5.28 21.05
CA HIS A 172 -0.81 5.33 21.27
C HIS A 172 -1.67 5.28 19.98
N GLY A 173 -1.26 4.45 19.01
CA GLY A 173 -1.97 4.33 17.73
C GLY A 173 -1.76 5.52 16.79
N LEU A 174 -0.69 6.28 16.98
CA LEU A 174 -0.25 7.36 16.09
C LEU A 174 1.14 7.02 15.54
N ILE A 175 1.36 7.22 14.25
CA ILE A 175 2.71 7.23 13.67
C ILE A 175 3.27 8.64 13.83
N VAL A 176 4.29 8.79 14.67
CA VAL A 176 4.92 10.06 14.98
C VAL A 176 6.19 10.19 14.15
N LEU A 177 6.24 11.19 13.26
CA LEU A 177 7.45 11.62 12.56
C LEU A 177 7.98 12.86 13.26
N ALA A 178 9.11 12.71 13.97
CA ALA A 178 9.69 13.76 14.79
C ALA A 178 11.12 14.09 14.36
N PRO A 179 11.32 14.89 13.28
CA PRO A 179 12.64 15.41 12.94
C PRO A 179 13.24 16.19 14.13
N ALA A 180 14.52 15.96 14.42
CA ALA A 180 15.23 16.57 15.54
C ALA A 180 15.70 18.00 15.25
N THR A 181 15.78 18.40 13.98
CA THR A 181 16.16 19.78 13.59
C THR A 181 15.31 20.33 12.43
N PRO A 182 15.25 21.66 12.25
CA PRO A 182 14.63 22.24 11.06
C PRO A 182 15.26 21.76 9.75
N ARG A 183 16.57 21.51 9.74
CA ARG A 183 17.27 20.99 8.55
C ARG A 183 16.81 19.59 8.20
N GLU A 184 16.73 18.70 9.17
CA GLU A 184 16.24 17.34 8.99
C GLU A 184 14.79 17.32 8.49
N ALA A 185 13.92 18.20 9.02
CA ALA A 185 12.57 18.37 8.49
C ALA A 185 12.55 18.79 7.00
N ARG A 186 13.53 19.59 6.54
CA ARG A 186 13.68 19.93 5.11
C ARG A 186 14.16 18.74 4.30
N LEU A 187 15.13 17.97 4.80
CA LEU A 187 15.64 16.78 4.12
C LEU A 187 14.55 15.73 3.93
N TRP A 188 13.81 15.40 5.01
CA TRP A 188 12.66 14.51 4.93
C TRP A 188 11.58 15.06 3.99
N GLY A 189 11.32 16.37 4.04
CA GLY A 189 10.37 17.04 3.17
C GLY A 189 10.77 16.98 1.69
N LEU A 190 12.05 17.16 1.38
CA LEU A 190 12.61 17.11 0.04
C LEU A 190 12.59 15.67 -0.50
N GLY A 191 13.03 14.70 0.28
CA GLY A 191 12.98 13.28 -0.07
C GLY A 191 11.57 12.86 -0.43
N ALA A 192 10.58 13.16 0.44
CA ALA A 192 9.17 12.85 0.18
C ALA A 192 8.62 13.53 -1.09
N ALA A 193 8.99 14.79 -1.34
CA ALA A 193 8.51 15.55 -2.49
C ALA A 193 9.13 15.11 -3.82
N ARG A 194 10.34 14.50 -3.78
CA ARG A 194 11.05 13.99 -4.96
C ARG A 194 10.55 12.64 -5.45
N LEU A 195 9.91 11.85 -4.58
CA LEU A 195 9.49 10.50 -4.93
C LEU A 195 8.71 10.42 -6.26
N ASP A 196 9.09 9.49 -7.12
CA ASP A 196 8.46 9.26 -8.42
C ASP A 196 8.27 7.76 -8.71
N PRO A 197 7.04 7.23 -8.60
CA PRO A 197 6.76 5.82 -8.86
C PRO A 197 6.68 5.48 -10.36
N SER A 198 7.24 6.31 -11.24
CA SER A 198 7.23 6.11 -12.69
C SER A 198 8.21 5.02 -13.16
N GLY A 199 9.18 4.66 -12.31
CA GLY A 199 10.20 3.66 -12.60
C GLY A 199 9.67 2.24 -12.80
N ARG A 200 10.59 1.32 -13.14
CA ARG A 200 10.29 -0.08 -13.52
C ARG A 200 9.40 -0.82 -12.51
N PHE A 201 9.60 -0.59 -11.23
CA PHE A 201 8.88 -1.29 -10.16
C PHE A 201 7.56 -0.64 -9.77
N GLY A 202 7.22 0.52 -10.35
CA GLY A 202 5.98 1.23 -10.01
C GLY A 202 5.93 1.75 -8.57
N MET A 203 7.08 1.85 -7.90
CA MET A 203 7.22 2.36 -6.53
C MET A 203 8.52 3.15 -6.39
N ASP A 204 8.57 4.01 -5.38
CA ASP A 204 9.75 4.76 -4.97
C ASP A 204 9.66 5.05 -3.45
N TYR A 205 10.79 5.31 -2.79
CA TYR A 205 10.81 5.50 -1.35
C TYR A 205 11.96 6.38 -0.84
N THR A 206 11.79 6.91 0.37
CA THR A 206 12.86 7.58 1.14
C THR A 206 12.80 7.15 2.58
N PHE A 207 13.97 6.91 3.17
CA PHE A 207 14.11 6.62 4.60
C PHE A 207 14.01 7.89 5.45
N LEU A 208 13.65 7.70 6.72
CA LEU A 208 13.53 8.76 7.73
C LEU A 208 14.24 8.30 9.01
N GLY A 209 15.14 9.15 9.53
CA GLY A 209 15.83 8.93 10.80
C GLY A 209 17.15 8.19 10.64
N GLU A 210 17.80 7.93 11.77
CA GLU A 210 19.13 7.33 11.83
C GLU A 210 19.20 5.97 11.13
N TRP A 211 20.28 5.76 10.38
CA TRP A 211 20.63 4.45 9.82
C TRP A 211 21.56 3.71 10.79
N ASP A 212 21.00 2.90 11.69
CA ASP A 212 21.76 2.00 12.57
C ASP A 212 21.24 0.56 12.38
N HIS A 213 21.67 -0.06 11.26
CA HIS A 213 21.27 -1.41 10.83
C HIS A 213 19.77 -1.64 10.56
N SER A 214 18.92 -0.63 10.79
CA SER A 214 17.55 -0.49 10.33
C SER A 214 17.17 0.98 10.34
N VAL A 215 16.16 1.36 9.57
CA VAL A 215 15.60 2.72 9.60
C VAL A 215 14.31 2.75 10.42
N PRO A 216 14.11 3.75 11.28
CA PRO A 216 12.93 3.82 12.12
C PRO A 216 11.66 4.12 11.30
N GLY A 217 11.80 4.83 10.17
CA GLY A 217 10.69 5.13 9.28
C GLY A 217 11.05 5.23 7.81
N GLU A 218 10.01 5.18 6.97
CA GLU A 218 10.14 5.34 5.53
C GLU A 218 8.83 5.87 4.91
N ILE A 219 8.95 6.65 3.84
CA ILE A 219 7.83 7.12 3.03
C ILE A 219 7.90 6.38 1.71
N GLN A 220 6.83 5.66 1.35
CA GLN A 220 6.75 4.91 0.09
C GLN A 220 5.61 5.45 -0.77
N VAL A 221 5.85 5.52 -2.07
CA VAL A 221 4.83 5.82 -3.08
C VAL A 221 4.63 4.66 -4.02
N PHE A 222 3.39 4.48 -4.46
CA PHE A 222 3.01 3.46 -5.44
C PHE A 222 2.25 4.10 -6.58
N ARG A 223 2.56 3.71 -7.82
CA ARG A 223 1.87 4.17 -9.03
C ARG A 223 0.40 3.77 -9.00
N ASP A 224 0.12 2.56 -8.55
CA ASP A 224 -1.21 1.94 -8.51
C ASP A 224 -1.85 2.02 -7.10
N PHE A 225 -1.37 2.92 -6.21
CA PHE A 225 -1.76 2.98 -4.79
C PHE A 225 -3.27 2.80 -4.53
N HIS A 226 -4.13 3.63 -5.15
CA HIS A 226 -5.58 3.57 -4.94
C HIS A 226 -6.20 2.25 -5.45
N ARG A 227 -5.65 1.71 -6.54
CA ARG A 227 -6.09 0.44 -7.11
C ARG A 227 -5.70 -0.71 -6.18
N ASP A 228 -4.50 -0.68 -5.61
CA ASP A 228 -4.02 -1.69 -4.68
C ASP A 228 -4.77 -1.63 -3.35
N VAL A 229 -5.11 -0.45 -2.84
CA VAL A 229 -6.06 -0.30 -1.71
C VAL A 229 -7.41 -0.97 -2.03
N GLY A 230 -7.96 -0.75 -3.23
CA GLY A 230 -9.20 -1.38 -3.68
C GLY A 230 -9.09 -2.92 -3.75
N ARG A 231 -7.99 -3.43 -4.28
CA ARG A 231 -7.69 -4.87 -4.35
C ARG A 231 -7.54 -5.47 -2.97
N ALA A 232 -6.83 -4.79 -2.05
CA ALA A 232 -6.58 -5.29 -0.71
C ALA A 232 -7.87 -5.37 0.10
N ARG A 233 -8.75 -4.36 -0.01
CA ARG A 233 -10.09 -4.40 0.60
C ARG A 233 -10.92 -5.57 0.10
N ARG A 234 -10.92 -5.78 -1.23
CA ARG A 234 -11.62 -6.92 -1.84
C ARG A 234 -11.04 -8.25 -1.36
N ALA A 235 -9.71 -8.40 -1.36
CA ALA A 235 -9.03 -9.59 -0.88
C ALA A 235 -9.41 -9.90 0.57
N ARG A 236 -9.38 -8.89 1.45
CA ARG A 236 -9.78 -9.02 2.85
C ARG A 236 -11.24 -9.46 3.00
N ALA A 237 -12.16 -8.83 2.26
CA ALA A 237 -13.58 -9.19 2.30
C ALA A 237 -13.81 -10.64 1.84
N GLU A 238 -13.15 -11.07 0.76
CA GLU A 238 -13.26 -12.44 0.26
C GLU A 238 -12.68 -13.48 1.24
N ILE A 239 -11.57 -13.17 1.93
CA ILE A 239 -11.01 -14.07 2.94
C ILE A 239 -11.88 -14.13 4.19
N LEU A 240 -12.35 -12.99 4.70
CA LEU A 240 -13.20 -12.94 5.90
C LEU A 240 -14.60 -13.54 5.71
N ALA A 241 -15.07 -13.66 4.46
CA ALA A 241 -16.34 -14.32 4.15
C ALA A 241 -16.26 -15.85 4.22
N ARG A 242 -15.06 -16.44 4.35
CA ARG A 242 -14.89 -17.88 4.45
C ARG A 242 -15.25 -18.38 5.86
N PRO A 243 -15.92 -19.54 5.99
CA PRO A 243 -16.22 -20.13 7.30
C PRO A 243 -14.97 -20.46 8.13
N ASP A 244 -13.85 -20.75 7.46
CA ASP A 244 -12.56 -21.12 8.05
C ASP A 244 -11.57 -19.96 8.15
N ALA A 245 -12.05 -18.71 8.03
CA ALA A 245 -11.19 -17.54 8.11
C ALA A 245 -10.53 -17.43 9.50
N PRO A 246 -9.20 -17.33 9.60
CA PRO A 246 -8.53 -17.16 10.88
C PRO A 246 -8.87 -15.79 11.50
N SER A 247 -8.99 -15.75 12.83
CA SER A 247 -9.19 -14.52 13.59
C SER A 247 -7.88 -13.79 13.92
N ASP A 248 -6.76 -14.52 13.97
CA ASP A 248 -5.45 -13.94 14.26
C ASP A 248 -4.88 -13.19 13.06
N ALA A 249 -4.32 -11.99 13.31
CA ALA A 249 -3.81 -11.13 12.25
C ALA A 249 -2.55 -11.70 11.57
N ALA A 250 -1.70 -12.44 12.29
CA ALA A 250 -0.49 -13.03 11.74
C ALA A 250 -0.82 -14.14 10.72
N ASP A 251 -1.89 -14.90 10.95
CA ASP A 251 -2.37 -15.92 10.02
C ASP A 251 -3.23 -15.32 8.89
N LEU A 252 -4.01 -14.29 9.19
CA LEU A 252 -4.91 -13.65 8.22
C LEU A 252 -4.14 -12.87 7.13
N ARG A 253 -3.11 -12.11 7.51
CA ARG A 253 -2.37 -11.23 6.57
C ARG A 253 -1.75 -11.98 5.38
N PRO A 254 -1.04 -13.12 5.56
CA PRO A 254 -0.51 -13.89 4.45
C PRO A 254 -1.58 -14.37 3.46
N LEU A 255 -2.76 -14.75 3.95
CA LEU A 255 -3.89 -15.17 3.11
C LEU A 255 -4.43 -14.00 2.28
N ILE A 256 -4.60 -12.84 2.91
CA ILE A 256 -5.03 -11.62 2.21
C ILE A 256 -4.00 -11.20 1.17
N TRP A 257 -2.70 -11.19 1.52
CA TRP A 257 -1.64 -10.83 0.58
C TRP A 257 -1.62 -11.77 -0.63
N ARG A 258 -1.69 -13.08 -0.41
CA ARG A 258 -1.78 -14.06 -1.50
C ARG A 258 -2.98 -13.77 -2.40
N ARG A 259 -4.15 -13.51 -1.80
CA ARG A 259 -5.37 -13.22 -2.54
C ARG A 259 -5.32 -11.88 -3.28
N HIS A 260 -4.73 -10.85 -2.67
CA HIS A 260 -4.43 -9.56 -3.30
C HIS A 260 -3.60 -9.75 -4.57
N GLY A 261 -2.52 -10.53 -4.48
CA GLY A 261 -1.67 -10.87 -5.63
C GLY A 261 -2.42 -11.64 -6.73
N ALA A 262 -3.30 -12.57 -6.34
CA ALA A 262 -4.15 -13.29 -7.28
C ALA A 262 -5.13 -12.36 -8.01
N ILE A 263 -5.79 -11.43 -7.29
CA ILE A 263 -6.63 -10.40 -7.91
C ILE A 263 -5.81 -9.51 -8.85
N GLY A 264 -4.62 -9.10 -8.42
CA GLY A 264 -3.70 -8.25 -9.19
C GLY A 264 -3.33 -8.85 -10.55
N ARG A 265 -2.97 -10.15 -10.55
CA ARG A 265 -2.66 -10.94 -11.75
C ARG A 265 -3.89 -11.37 -12.56
N GLY A 266 -5.10 -10.99 -12.14
CA GLY A 266 -6.34 -11.42 -12.79
C GLY A 266 -6.70 -12.89 -12.56
N ARG A 267 -6.02 -13.59 -11.64
CA ARG A 267 -6.29 -15.00 -11.31
C ARG A 267 -7.64 -15.20 -10.60
N SER A 268 -8.23 -14.15 -10.04
CA SER A 268 -9.61 -14.19 -9.53
C SER A 268 -10.68 -14.26 -10.63
N ARG A 269 -10.31 -14.14 -11.92
CA ARG A 269 -11.26 -14.25 -13.02
C ARG A 269 -11.75 -15.69 -13.15
N LEU A 270 -13.03 -15.82 -13.49
CA LEU A 270 -13.64 -17.10 -13.84
C LEU A 270 -12.94 -17.68 -15.08
N VAL A 271 -12.74 -19.00 -15.10
CA VAL A 271 -12.09 -19.69 -16.23
C VAL A 271 -12.83 -19.46 -17.54
N ARG A 272 -14.17 -19.34 -17.51
CA ARG A 272 -15.01 -18.99 -18.68
C ARG A 272 -14.72 -17.63 -19.30
N ASN A 273 -14.06 -16.73 -18.57
CA ASN A 273 -13.67 -15.41 -19.05
C ASN A 273 -12.18 -15.37 -19.48
N CYS A 274 -11.49 -16.51 -19.50
CA CYS A 274 -10.09 -16.61 -19.90
C CYS A 274 -10.00 -16.85 -21.41
N ARG A 275 -9.45 -15.89 -22.16
CA ARG A 275 -9.41 -15.95 -23.64
C ARG A 275 -8.71 -17.20 -24.20
N PRO A 276 -7.59 -17.69 -23.65
CA PRO A 276 -7.00 -18.94 -24.10
C PRO A 276 -7.93 -20.16 -23.95
N LEU A 277 -8.80 -20.17 -22.93
CA LEU A 277 -9.69 -21.30 -22.67
C LEU A 277 -10.94 -21.20 -23.55
N GLY A 278 -11.15 -22.22 -24.39
CA GLY A 278 -12.41 -22.37 -25.12
C GLY A 278 -13.57 -22.56 -24.14
N ARG A 279 -14.79 -22.15 -24.56
CA ARG A 279 -16.00 -22.23 -23.73
C ARG A 279 -16.22 -23.63 -23.12
N ARG A 280 -16.04 -24.68 -23.91
CA ARG A 280 -16.22 -26.08 -23.46
C ARG A 280 -15.23 -26.50 -22.39
N ASP A 281 -13.95 -26.15 -22.55
CA ASP A 281 -12.91 -26.53 -21.59
C ASP A 281 -13.07 -25.74 -20.28
N ALA A 282 -13.53 -24.48 -20.37
CA ALA A 282 -13.90 -23.69 -19.20
C ALA A 282 -15.12 -24.26 -18.45
N GLU A 283 -16.19 -24.66 -19.16
CA GLU A 283 -17.36 -25.32 -18.56
C GLU A 283 -16.96 -26.65 -17.88
N ALA A 284 -16.08 -27.43 -18.51
CA ALA A 284 -15.58 -28.68 -17.95
C ALA A 284 -14.68 -28.46 -16.71
N LEU A 285 -13.86 -27.41 -16.69
CA LEU A 285 -13.09 -27.01 -15.52
C LEU A 285 -14.00 -26.56 -14.37
N GLU A 286 -15.03 -25.76 -14.66
CA GLU A 286 -16.03 -25.36 -13.67
C GLU A 286 -16.72 -26.59 -13.05
N ALA A 287 -17.18 -27.52 -13.88
CA ALA A 287 -17.78 -28.79 -13.43
C ALA A 287 -16.79 -29.68 -12.65
N ALA A 288 -15.49 -29.55 -12.92
CA ALA A 288 -14.41 -30.26 -12.22
C ALA A 288 -14.02 -29.61 -10.88
N GLY A 289 -14.68 -28.53 -10.45
CA GLY A 289 -14.35 -27.80 -9.22
C GLY A 289 -13.21 -26.78 -9.38
N VAL A 290 -12.91 -26.38 -10.61
CA VAL A 290 -11.86 -25.40 -10.96
C VAL A 290 -12.49 -24.14 -11.60
N PRO A 291 -13.29 -23.34 -10.85
CA PRO A 291 -14.06 -22.26 -11.44
C PRO A 291 -13.27 -20.98 -11.74
N THR A 292 -12.05 -20.86 -11.21
CA THR A 292 -11.22 -19.65 -11.36
C THR A 292 -9.81 -19.98 -11.81
N LEU A 293 -9.11 -19.00 -12.39
CA LEU A 293 -7.70 -19.12 -12.74
C LEU A 293 -6.80 -19.35 -11.50
N ASP A 294 -7.24 -18.95 -10.31
CA ASP A 294 -6.55 -19.21 -9.03
C ASP A 294 -6.68 -20.69 -8.66
N SER A 295 -7.89 -21.26 -8.76
CA SER A 295 -8.12 -22.69 -8.58
C SER A 295 -7.32 -23.50 -9.59
N LEU A 296 -7.27 -23.05 -10.85
CA LEU A 296 -6.46 -23.68 -11.90
C LEU A 296 -4.96 -23.64 -11.57
N ALA A 297 -4.45 -22.49 -11.12
CA ALA A 297 -3.06 -22.35 -10.71
C ALA A 297 -2.73 -23.22 -9.48
N ALA A 298 -3.67 -23.42 -8.56
CA ALA A 298 -3.47 -24.26 -7.38
C ALA A 298 -3.42 -25.76 -7.71
N HIS A 299 -4.21 -26.23 -8.67
CA HIS A 299 -4.11 -27.60 -9.18
C HIS A 299 -2.85 -27.79 -10.03
N GLY A 300 -2.50 -26.77 -10.80
CA GLY A 300 -1.47 -26.82 -11.82
C GLY A 300 -2.01 -27.30 -13.19
N PRO A 301 -1.33 -26.96 -14.29
CA PRO A 301 -1.80 -27.30 -15.64
C PRO A 301 -1.94 -28.81 -15.88
N VAL A 302 -0.99 -29.61 -15.38
CA VAL A 302 -0.98 -31.07 -15.57
C VAL A 302 -2.12 -31.75 -14.83
N GLU A 303 -2.39 -31.36 -13.59
CA GLU A 303 -3.51 -31.92 -12.82
C GLU A 303 -4.85 -31.53 -13.45
N ALA A 304 -5.02 -30.26 -13.83
CA ALA A 304 -6.21 -29.81 -14.53
C ALA A 304 -6.42 -30.54 -15.87
N TYR A 305 -5.34 -30.78 -16.61
CA TYR A 305 -5.36 -31.59 -17.83
C TYR A 305 -5.86 -33.02 -17.55
N LEU A 306 -5.36 -33.67 -16.50
CA LEU A 306 -5.77 -35.02 -16.11
C LEU A 306 -7.24 -35.07 -15.65
N LEU A 307 -7.70 -34.06 -14.91
CA LEU A 307 -9.11 -33.92 -14.48
C LEU A 307 -10.05 -33.82 -15.69
N LEU A 308 -9.66 -33.07 -16.72
CA LEU A 308 -10.43 -32.95 -17.95
C LEU A 308 -10.37 -34.23 -18.76
N ARG A 309 -9.18 -34.85 -18.91
CA ARG A 309 -9.01 -36.12 -19.64
C ARG A 309 -9.84 -37.25 -19.04
N GLY A 310 -9.95 -37.33 -17.71
CA GLY A 310 -10.76 -38.34 -17.03
C GLY A 310 -12.27 -38.16 -17.18
N ARG A 311 -12.73 -36.95 -17.52
CA ARG A 311 -14.15 -36.60 -17.68
C ARG A 311 -14.58 -36.37 -19.12
N ALA A 312 -13.64 -36.20 -20.04
CA ALA A 312 -13.94 -35.84 -21.41
C ALA A 312 -14.51 -37.05 -22.19
N ALA A 313 -15.67 -36.83 -22.83
CA ALA A 313 -16.21 -37.74 -23.83
C ALA A 313 -15.40 -37.73 -25.15
N ARG A 314 -14.35 -36.90 -25.25
CA ARG A 314 -13.46 -36.76 -26.41
C ARG A 314 -12.01 -36.89 -26.00
N ARG A 315 -11.15 -37.23 -26.97
CA ARG A 315 -9.70 -37.22 -26.78
C ARG A 315 -9.24 -35.78 -26.53
N VAL A 316 -8.57 -35.58 -25.40
CA VAL A 316 -7.88 -34.34 -25.05
C VAL A 316 -6.48 -34.37 -25.67
N ASP A 317 -6.07 -33.29 -26.33
CA ASP A 317 -4.77 -33.14 -26.99
C ASP A 317 -3.75 -32.39 -26.11
N GLU A 318 -2.47 -32.49 -26.44
CA GLU A 318 -1.40 -31.80 -25.71
C GLU A 318 -1.51 -30.27 -25.82
N ASP A 319 -2.19 -29.75 -26.84
CA ASP A 319 -2.44 -28.32 -27.00
C ASP A 319 -3.28 -27.74 -25.86
N LEU A 320 -4.16 -28.54 -25.25
CA LEU A 320 -4.85 -28.13 -24.04
C LEU A 320 -3.89 -27.91 -22.88
N LEU A 321 -2.80 -28.69 -22.75
CA LEU A 321 -1.82 -28.50 -21.67
C LEU A 321 -1.12 -27.14 -21.79
N TRP A 322 -0.78 -26.71 -23.01
CA TRP A 322 -0.24 -25.38 -23.29
C TRP A 322 -1.24 -24.28 -23.00
N THR A 323 -2.50 -24.53 -23.33
CA THR A 323 -3.60 -23.60 -23.07
C THR A 323 -3.82 -23.38 -21.57
N LEU A 324 -3.76 -24.45 -20.77
CA LEU A 324 -3.86 -24.38 -19.32
C LEU A 324 -2.66 -23.64 -18.69
N GLU A 325 -1.44 -23.90 -19.16
CA GLU A 325 -0.25 -23.16 -18.70
C GLU A 325 -0.33 -21.67 -19.08
N ALA A 326 -0.73 -21.36 -20.31
CA ALA A 326 -0.95 -20.01 -20.78
C ALA A 326 -2.02 -19.28 -19.94
N ALA A 327 -3.09 -19.97 -19.56
CA ALA A 327 -4.11 -19.42 -18.67
C ALA A 327 -3.58 -19.11 -17.26
N VAL A 328 -2.68 -19.94 -16.72
CA VAL A 328 -2.05 -19.74 -15.40
C VAL A 328 -1.02 -18.60 -15.40
N THR A 329 -0.25 -18.50 -16.49
CA THR A 329 0.86 -17.55 -16.65
C THR A 329 0.43 -16.21 -17.27
N GLY A 330 -0.74 -16.16 -17.91
CA GLY A 330 -1.22 -14.98 -18.64
C GLY A 330 -0.55 -14.77 -20.01
N ALA A 331 0.13 -15.80 -20.54
CA ALA A 331 0.74 -15.80 -21.87
C ALA A 331 -0.24 -16.26 -22.96
N ALA A 332 0.14 -16.18 -24.24
CA ALA A 332 -0.54 -16.95 -25.27
C ALA A 332 -0.02 -18.40 -25.27
N PRO A 333 -0.84 -19.41 -25.65
CA PRO A 333 -0.41 -20.82 -25.71
C PRO A 333 0.86 -21.02 -26.56
N ARG A 334 0.99 -20.28 -27.65
CA ARG A 334 2.16 -20.30 -28.54
C ARG A 334 3.44 -19.73 -27.91
N ASP A 335 3.31 -18.90 -26.87
CA ASP A 335 4.43 -18.23 -26.21
C ASP A 335 4.97 -19.03 -25.01
N VAL A 336 4.38 -20.19 -24.70
CA VAL A 336 4.91 -21.10 -23.67
C VAL A 336 6.27 -21.64 -24.13
N ALA A 337 7.33 -21.28 -23.39
CA ALA A 337 8.71 -21.59 -23.74
C ALA A 337 8.94 -23.10 -23.96
N PRO A 338 9.77 -23.51 -24.94
CA PRO A 338 10.01 -24.93 -25.22
C PRO A 338 10.50 -25.75 -24.02
N ALA A 339 11.38 -25.18 -23.20
CA ALA A 339 11.86 -25.81 -21.97
C ALA A 339 10.69 -26.11 -21.01
N ARG A 340 9.78 -25.15 -20.84
CA ARG A 340 8.60 -25.33 -20.00
C ARG A 340 7.64 -26.37 -20.57
N ARG A 341 7.52 -26.47 -21.89
CA ARG A 341 6.72 -27.53 -22.54
C ARG A 341 7.29 -28.92 -22.22
N ALA A 342 8.61 -29.09 -22.32
CA ALA A 342 9.27 -30.35 -21.99
C ALA A 342 9.07 -30.74 -20.52
N GLU A 343 9.16 -29.77 -19.59
CA GLU A 343 8.86 -30.01 -18.16
C GLU A 343 7.44 -30.52 -17.93
N LEU A 344 6.44 -29.87 -18.53
CA LEU A 344 5.03 -30.22 -18.37
C LEU A 344 4.73 -31.63 -18.93
N LEU A 345 5.33 -32.00 -20.07
CA LEU A 345 5.20 -33.36 -20.62
C LEU A 345 5.88 -34.40 -19.74
N SER A 346 7.06 -34.09 -19.20
CA SER A 346 7.76 -34.97 -18.26
C SER A 346 6.94 -35.20 -16.98
N GLU A 347 6.35 -34.14 -16.43
CA GLU A 347 5.43 -34.22 -15.29
C GLU A 347 4.19 -35.07 -15.64
N LEU A 348 3.57 -34.83 -16.79
CA LEU A 348 2.41 -35.61 -17.26
C LEU A 348 2.75 -37.09 -17.45
N ALA A 349 3.89 -37.41 -18.04
CA ALA A 349 4.36 -38.79 -18.22
C ALA A 349 4.58 -39.47 -16.86
N THR A 350 5.15 -38.74 -15.90
CA THR A 350 5.37 -39.24 -14.54
C THR A 350 4.04 -39.56 -13.84
N ARG A 351 3.04 -38.67 -13.93
CA ARG A 351 1.73 -38.89 -13.29
C ARG A 351 0.85 -39.94 -13.98
N THR A 352 1.11 -40.25 -15.25
CA THR A 352 0.32 -41.24 -16.02
C THR A 352 0.94 -42.64 -16.05
N LYS A 353 2.18 -42.81 -15.57
CA LYS A 353 2.76 -44.14 -15.34
C LYS A 353 1.95 -44.88 -14.28
N ARG A 354 1.25 -45.94 -14.69
CA ARG A 354 0.58 -46.88 -13.76
C ARG A 354 1.60 -47.43 -12.77
N PRO A 355 1.28 -47.55 -11.46
CA PRO A 355 2.09 -48.37 -10.57
C PRO A 355 2.12 -49.81 -11.11
N PRO A 356 3.24 -50.53 -10.96
CA PRO A 356 3.33 -51.92 -11.39
C PRO A 356 2.19 -52.71 -10.74
N ARG A 357 1.43 -53.47 -11.55
CA ARG A 357 0.44 -54.41 -11.03
C ARG A 357 1.17 -55.35 -10.07
N ALA A 358 0.72 -55.43 -8.82
CA ALA A 358 1.18 -56.46 -7.91
C ALA A 358 0.98 -57.83 -8.61
N PRO A 359 1.99 -58.72 -8.62
CA PRO A 359 1.84 -60.03 -9.21
C PRO A 359 0.66 -60.73 -8.52
N GLY A 360 -0.31 -61.17 -9.33
CA GLY A 360 -1.51 -61.86 -8.86
C GLY A 360 -1.12 -63.12 -8.09
N ARG A 361 -1.80 -63.34 -6.97
CA ARG A 361 -1.76 -64.60 -6.21
C ARG A 361 -2.61 -65.65 -6.89
#